data_AF-A0A2W4MAY3-F1
#
_entry.id   AF-A0A2W4MAY3-F1
#
_cell.length_a   1.000
_cell.length_b   1.000
_cell.length_c   1.000
_cell.angle_alpha   90.00
_cell.angle_beta   90.00
_cell.angle_gamma   90.00
#
_symmetry.space_group_name_H-M   'P 1'
#
loop_
_entity.id
_entity.type
_entity.pdbx_description
1 polymer ?
#
loop_
_entity_poly.entity_id
_entity_poly.type
_entity_poly.pdbx_seq_one_letter_code
_entity_poly.pdbx_strand_id
1 'polypeptide(L)' 'MEGSSGGLTQPAPSARAFARAWTEEEFIRTMRTGIDPGGHQVQEPMPWEMIGRMDDLELAALYAYLRSEEE' A
#
# COMPACT_ATOMS: atom_id res chain seq x y z
N MET A 1 32.34 -12.56 20.95
CA MET A 1 32.04 -12.89 19.54
C MET A 1 30.61 -12.45 19.29
N GLU A 2 30.52 -11.20 18.80
CA GLU A 2 29.46 -10.58 17.99
C GLU A 2 28.01 -11.02 18.20
N GLY A 3 27.21 -10.13 18.77
CA GLY A 3 25.75 -10.24 18.82
C GLY A 3 25.16 -10.35 17.42
N SER A 4 24.24 -11.32 17.26
CA SER A 4 23.38 -11.44 16.08
C SER A 4 22.42 -10.26 16.03
N SER A 5 22.87 -9.18 15.42
CA SER A 5 22.07 -8.01 15.08
C SER A 5 21.02 -8.39 14.04
N GLY A 6 19.75 -8.44 14.48
CA GLY A 6 18.59 -7.98 13.72
C GLY A 6 18.45 -8.42 12.26
N GLY A 7 18.34 -9.71 11.99
CA GLY A 7 17.72 -10.18 10.76
C GLY A 7 16.20 -10.24 10.94
N LEU A 8 15.44 -9.78 9.92
CA LEU A 8 13.97 -9.85 9.78
C LEU A 8 13.13 -8.60 10.08
N THR A 9 13.57 -7.41 9.66
CA THR A 9 12.59 -6.32 9.42
C THR A 9 12.92 -5.56 8.15
N GLN A 10 12.88 -6.25 7.01
CA GLN A 10 12.46 -5.55 5.80
C GLN A 10 10.93 -5.65 5.81
N PRO A 11 10.17 -4.61 6.19
CA PRO A 11 8.74 -4.65 5.92
C PRO A 11 8.63 -4.78 4.40
N ALA A 12 8.09 -5.90 3.92
CA ALA A 12 7.55 -5.96 2.57
C ALA A 12 6.73 -4.67 2.37
N PRO A 13 6.86 -3.97 1.24
CA PRO A 13 6.31 -2.64 1.09
C PRO A 13 4.82 -2.70 1.42
N SER A 14 4.49 -2.17 2.60
CA SER A 14 3.15 -2.31 3.15
C SER A 14 2.26 -1.33 2.41
N ALA A 15 0.96 -1.61 2.27
CA ALA A 15 -0.02 -0.70 1.65
C ALA A 15 0.10 0.76 2.16
N ARG A 16 0.59 0.93 3.39
CA ARG A 16 0.94 2.23 3.99
C ARG A 16 2.07 2.98 3.28
N ALA A 17 3.17 2.33 2.93
CA ALA A 17 4.27 2.99 2.22
C ALA A 17 3.80 3.51 0.85
N PHE A 18 2.96 2.73 0.17
CA PHE A 18 2.34 3.11 -1.08
C PHE A 18 1.32 4.25 -0.93
N ALA A 19 0.45 4.21 0.08
CA ALA A 19 -0.51 5.28 0.36
C ALA A 19 0.17 6.62 0.75
N ARG A 20 1.40 6.60 1.26
CA ARG A 20 2.20 7.82 1.46
C ARG A 20 2.88 8.33 0.19
N ALA A 21 3.25 7.41 -0.72
CA ALA A 21 3.94 7.73 -1.96
C ALA A 21 3.00 8.19 -3.08
N TRP A 22 1.74 7.76 -3.06
CA TRP A 22 0.76 8.05 -4.10
C TRP A 22 -0.31 9.04 -3.61
N THR A 23 -0.91 9.76 -4.56
CA THR A 23 -2.14 10.53 -4.31
C THR A 23 -3.34 9.60 -4.14
N GLU A 24 -4.43 10.09 -3.55
CA GLU A 24 -5.68 9.33 -3.40
C GLU A 24 -6.17 8.76 -4.73
N GLU A 25 -6.17 9.60 -5.78
CA GLU A 25 -6.60 9.20 -7.13
C GLU A 25 -5.70 8.11 -7.72
N GLU A 26 -4.39 8.22 -7.54
CA GLU A 26 -3.43 7.20 -7.98
C GLU A 26 -3.62 5.89 -7.21
N PHE A 27 -3.81 5.96 -5.90
CA PHE A 27 -4.10 4.79 -5.07
C PHE A 27 -5.36 4.07 -5.54
N ILE A 28 -6.47 4.80 -5.72
CA ILE A 28 -7.73 4.25 -6.20
C ILE A 28 -7.54 3.61 -7.57
N ARG A 29 -6.90 4.32 -8.51
CA ARG A 29 -6.62 3.79 -9.85
C ARG A 29 -5.80 2.51 -9.78
N THR A 30 -4.74 2.49 -8.99
CA THR A 30 -3.87 1.34 -8.82
C THR A 30 -4.59 0.15 -8.20
N MET A 31 -5.47 0.36 -7.24
CA MET A 31 -6.30 -0.70 -6.68
C MET A 31 -7.30 -1.25 -7.72
N ARG A 32 -7.83 -0.39 -8.60
CA ARG A 32 -8.76 -0.80 -9.67
C ARG A 32 -8.06 -1.54 -10.82
N THR A 33 -6.87 -1.11 -11.22
CA THR A 33 -6.18 -1.63 -12.42
C THR A 33 -5.08 -2.63 -12.11
N GLY A 34 -4.60 -2.65 -10.86
CA GLY A 34 -3.39 -3.39 -10.48
C GLY A 34 -2.12 -2.82 -11.10
N ILE A 35 -2.12 -1.55 -11.53
CA ILE A 35 -0.96 -0.86 -12.10
C ILE A 35 -0.65 0.36 -11.24
N ASP A 36 0.55 0.40 -10.67
CA ASP A 36 1.04 1.53 -9.89
C ASP A 36 1.29 2.77 -10.78
N PRO A 37 1.35 4.00 -10.24
CA PRO A 37 1.62 5.20 -11.04
C PRO A 37 3.00 5.18 -11.73
N GLY A 38 3.95 4.38 -11.23
CA GLY A 38 5.22 4.09 -11.89
C GLY A 38 5.11 3.13 -13.08
N GLY A 39 3.94 2.56 -13.36
CA GLY A 39 3.70 1.64 -14.47
C GLY A 39 4.07 0.19 -14.17
N HIS A 40 4.32 -0.16 -12.92
CA HIS A 40 4.57 -1.53 -12.50
C HIS A 40 3.27 -2.22 -12.11
N GLN A 41 3.19 -3.52 -12.42
CA GLN A 41 2.10 -4.36 -11.95
C GLN A 41 2.22 -4.49 -10.42
N VAL A 42 1.14 -4.20 -9.71
CA VAL A 42 1.06 -4.49 -8.28
C VAL A 42 1.09 -6.01 -8.10
N GLN A 43 2.11 -6.50 -7.40
CA GLN A 43 2.27 -7.91 -7.12
C GLN A 43 2.02 -8.21 -5.64
N GLU A 44 1.78 -9.48 -5.36
CA GLU A 44 1.73 -10.01 -3.99
C GLU A 44 3.00 -9.57 -3.23
N PRO A 45 2.90 -9.18 -1.95
CA PRO A 45 1.81 -9.47 -1.00
C PRO A 45 0.71 -8.40 -0.89
N MET A 46 0.65 -7.40 -1.78
CA MET A 46 -0.34 -6.33 -1.70
C MET A 46 -1.71 -6.81 -2.21
N PRO A 47 -2.79 -6.78 -1.40
CA PRO A 47 -4.09 -7.31 -1.78
C PRO A 47 -4.91 -6.31 -2.62
N TRP A 48 -4.33 -5.83 -3.72
CA TRP A 48 -4.94 -4.81 -4.57
C TRP A 48 -6.24 -5.29 -5.21
N GLU A 49 -6.35 -6.56 -5.60
CA GLU A 49 -7.58 -7.14 -6.16
C GLU A 49 -8.74 -7.13 -5.15
N MET A 50 -8.43 -7.36 -3.87
CA MET A 50 -9.43 -7.36 -2.81
C MET A 50 -9.86 -5.93 -2.47
N ILE A 51 -8.90 -5.01 -2.39
CA ILE A 51 -9.15 -3.60 -2.11
C ILE A 51 -9.87 -2.93 -3.30
N GLY A 52 -9.48 -3.21 -4.54
CA GLY A 52 -10.09 -2.64 -5.75
C GLY A 52 -11.54 -3.05 -6.01
N ARG A 53 -12.03 -4.07 -5.30
CA ARG A 53 -13.45 -4.47 -5.28
C ARG A 53 -14.31 -3.60 -4.36
N MET A 54 -13.69 -2.80 -3.49
CA MET A 54 -14.38 -1.86 -2.61
C MET A 54 -14.91 -0.66 -3.40
N ASP A 55 -15.87 0.04 -2.78
CA ASP A 55 -16.43 1.28 -3.33
C ASP A 55 -15.44 2.45 -3.21
N ASP A 56 -15.61 3.49 -4.02
CA ASP A 56 -14.68 4.63 -4.05
C ASP A 56 -14.61 5.34 -2.69
N LEU A 57 -15.73 5.34 -1.96
CA LEU A 57 -15.82 5.85 -0.58
C LEU A 57 -14.97 5.03 0.40
N GLU A 58 -15.00 3.70 0.29
CA GLU A 58 -14.22 2.80 1.14
C GLU A 58 -12.73 2.91 0.84
N LEU A 59 -12.37 3.03 -0.44
CA LEU A 59 -11.00 3.26 -0.88
C LEU A 59 -10.44 4.59 -0.35
N ALA A 60 -11.22 5.66 -0.42
CA ALA A 60 -10.85 6.96 0.13
C ALA A 60 -10.71 6.90 1.66
N ALA A 61 -11.62 6.21 2.37
CA ALA A 61 -11.53 6.01 3.81
C ALA A 61 -10.28 5.19 4.20
N LEU A 62 -9.96 4.14 3.44
CA LEU A 62 -8.75 3.35 3.64
C LEU A 62 -7.48 4.16 3.39
N TYR A 63 -7.45 4.97 2.33
CA TYR A 63 -6.35 5.88 2.03
C TYR A 63 -6.14 6.89 3.17
N ALA A 64 -7.21 7.52 3.63
CA ALA A 64 -7.19 8.44 4.76
C ALA A 64 -6.69 7.75 6.05
N TYR A 65 -7.16 6.54 6.34
CA TYR A 65 -6.71 5.74 7.48
C TYR A 65 -5.21 5.42 7.41
N LEU A 66 -4.72 4.93 6.26
CA LEU A 66 -3.29 4.61 6.05
C LEU A 66 -2.38 5.84 6.16
N ARG A 67 -2.89 7.02 5.79
CA ARG A 67 -2.21 8.32 5.95
C ARG A 67 -2.26 8.84 7.39
N SER A 68 -3.33 8.56 8.13
CA SER A 68 -3.61 9.09 9.46
C SER A 68 -2.94 8.33 10.61
N GLU A 69 -2.49 7.09 10.40
CA GLU A 69 -1.77 6.30 11.43
C GLU A 69 -0.33 6.84 11.65
N GLU A 70 -0.26 8.02 12.27
CA GLU A 70 0.85 8.65 13.00
C GLU A 70 0.23 9.24 14.27
N GLU A 71 -0.02 8.39 15.27
CA GLU A 71 -0.06 8.69 16.72
C GLU A 71 0.35 7.41 17.46
#